data_AF-A0A956YPD4-F1
#
_entry.id   AF-A0A956YPD4-F1
#
_cell.length_a   1.000
_cell.length_b   1.000
_cell.length_c   1.000
_cell.angle_alpha   90.00
_cell.angle_beta   90.00
_cell.angle_gamma   90.00
#
_symmetry.space_group_name_H-M   'P 1'
#
loop_
_entity.id
_entity.type
_entity.pdbx_description
1 polymer ?
#
loop_
_entity_poly.entity_id
_entity_poly.type
_entity_poly.pdbx_seq_one_letter_code
_entity_poly.pdbx_strand_id
1 'polypeptide(L)'
;MAFTQLYQNDPRWENKIMGNGRTETIGKLGCLVTSLTMIGNHFGGNETVASFNDKMKQNEGFQGPWVRAFRINAIFPNVSYQKRIECDKQDAPLDELDAALAGGSLATVRVDYSPAAGIQSHWIVLHQKDGDDYQMWDPYNSPEKPPTLVGRFGFAGNAAQIIQEMIFFGTGTLKEPKATSVSKPAPATTTTTTTTAVSTPADSDDSESLIVSPTVNGLTLRDQPRISGSNVLKYLPQSSKLVVLNDADTARTKVGKRNNWFHVREIEGKEGYVAAWYVTAVSDPALGSHKTSQANKPSSPSKLVVKTSAASVSLRTEPRIASSTLISYLNFGTELLVIEEDSAASKIGQQGQWLNVQTVTGRKGYVAAWLVTKA
;
A
#
# COMPACT_ATOMS: atom_id res chain seq x y z
N MET A 1 13.58 33.03 -16.90
CA MET A 1 13.55 31.86 -17.81
C MET A 1 12.18 31.23 -17.68
N ALA A 2 11.58 30.78 -18.78
CA ALA A 2 10.32 30.05 -18.72
C ALA A 2 10.52 28.77 -17.89
N PHE A 3 9.58 28.48 -17.00
CA PHE A 3 9.61 27.25 -16.21
C PHE A 3 9.44 26.05 -17.16
N THR A 4 10.46 25.20 -17.24
CA THR A 4 10.38 23.96 -18.03
C THR A 4 9.83 22.87 -17.13
N GLN A 5 8.60 22.42 -17.42
CA GLN A 5 7.97 21.30 -16.73
C GLN A 5 8.85 20.04 -16.87
N LEU A 6 9.01 19.32 -15.76
CA LEU A 6 9.81 18.09 -15.70
C LEU A 6 8.91 16.88 -15.51
N TYR A 7 9.28 15.77 -16.13
CA TYR A 7 8.49 14.53 -16.07
C TYR A 7 9.36 13.36 -15.62
N GLN A 8 8.83 12.48 -14.78
CA GLN A 8 9.47 11.26 -14.33
C GLN A 8 9.64 10.25 -15.48
N ASN A 9 8.68 10.21 -16.41
CA ASN A 9 8.66 9.38 -17.61
C ASN A 9 9.32 10.06 -18.83
N ASP A 10 10.27 10.97 -18.60
CA ASP A 10 11.08 11.53 -19.67
C ASP A 10 12.15 10.50 -20.11
N PRO A 11 12.26 10.19 -21.42
CA PRO A 11 13.21 9.19 -21.93
C PRO A 11 14.67 9.42 -21.53
N ARG A 12 15.05 10.67 -21.23
CA ARG A 12 16.42 11.03 -20.83
C ARG A 12 16.81 10.42 -19.47
N TRP A 13 15.85 10.08 -18.60
CA TRP A 13 16.15 9.60 -17.25
C TRP A 13 15.16 8.59 -16.68
N GLU A 14 14.04 8.29 -17.34
CA GLU A 14 13.03 7.34 -16.85
C GLU A 14 13.59 5.96 -16.47
N ASN A 15 14.69 5.54 -17.10
CA ASN A 15 15.36 4.26 -16.87
C ASN A 15 16.48 4.33 -15.83
N LYS A 16 16.82 5.52 -15.31
CA LYS A 16 17.82 5.64 -14.23
C LYS A 16 17.25 5.10 -12.91
N ILE A 17 18.09 4.41 -12.14
CA ILE A 17 17.75 3.99 -10.78
C ILE A 17 17.54 5.21 -9.88
N MET A 18 16.39 5.22 -9.22
CA MET A 18 15.99 6.22 -8.24
C MET A 18 16.64 5.91 -6.90
N GLY A 19 17.26 6.93 -6.30
CA GLY A 19 17.92 6.82 -5.01
C GLY A 19 18.93 5.67 -4.95
N ASN A 20 18.95 5.01 -3.79
CA ASN A 20 19.76 3.81 -3.54
C ASN A 20 18.95 2.53 -3.78
N GLY A 21 17.96 2.58 -4.68
CA GLY A 21 17.17 1.45 -5.12
C GLY A 21 17.99 0.43 -5.92
N ARG A 22 17.36 -0.69 -6.27
CA ARG A 22 17.98 -1.73 -7.12
C ARG A 22 17.28 -1.87 -8.46
N THR A 23 15.96 -1.69 -8.47
CA THR A 23 15.12 -1.86 -9.66
C THR A 23 14.15 -0.70 -9.88
N GLU A 24 14.02 0.16 -8.88
CA GLU A 24 13.11 1.29 -8.85
C GLU A 24 13.68 2.40 -9.71
N THR A 25 13.09 2.61 -10.88
CA THR A 25 13.52 3.67 -11.78
C THR A 25 12.74 4.95 -11.53
N ILE A 26 13.31 6.08 -11.97
CA ILE A 26 12.64 7.38 -11.92
C ILE A 26 11.29 7.32 -12.67
N GLY A 27 11.22 6.66 -13.83
CA GLY A 27 9.98 6.53 -14.59
C GLY A 27 8.86 5.82 -13.84
N LYS A 28 9.21 4.82 -13.02
CA LYS A 28 8.22 3.99 -12.29
C LYS A 28 7.75 4.64 -11.00
N LEU A 29 8.66 5.22 -10.21
CA LEU A 29 8.38 5.64 -8.83
C LEU A 29 8.88 7.06 -8.50
N GLY A 30 9.33 7.82 -9.50
CA GLY A 30 10.00 9.11 -9.34
C GLY A 30 9.11 10.32 -9.11
N CYS A 31 7.80 10.15 -8.87
CA CYS A 31 6.85 11.26 -8.75
C CYS A 31 7.30 12.31 -7.73
N LEU A 32 7.71 11.89 -6.53
CA LEU A 32 8.17 12.83 -5.50
C LEU A 32 9.55 13.44 -5.84
N VAL A 33 10.48 12.67 -6.40
CA VAL A 33 11.81 13.19 -6.80
C VAL A 33 11.69 14.25 -7.89
N THR A 34 10.86 13.99 -8.89
CA THR A 34 10.56 14.97 -9.96
C THR A 34 9.85 16.20 -9.39
N SER A 35 8.88 16.01 -8.49
CA SER A 35 8.19 17.13 -7.80
C SER A 35 9.14 18.03 -7.02
N LEU A 36 10.07 17.44 -6.27
CA LEU A 36 11.10 18.20 -5.54
C LEU A 36 12.05 18.94 -6.48
N THR A 37 12.37 18.35 -7.64
CA THR A 37 13.20 19.01 -8.67
C THR A 37 12.48 20.24 -9.24
N MET A 38 11.18 20.12 -9.54
CA MET A 38 10.36 21.24 -10.00
C MET A 38 10.30 22.38 -8.98
N ILE A 39 10.11 22.06 -7.70
CA ILE A 39 10.13 23.03 -6.59
C ILE A 39 11.48 23.73 -6.48
N GLY A 40 12.57 22.96 -6.48
CA GLY A 40 13.92 23.52 -6.42
C GLY A 40 14.22 24.49 -7.55
N ASN A 41 13.84 24.11 -8.78
CA ASN A 41 14.01 24.95 -9.96
C ASN A 41 13.12 26.19 -9.94
N HIS A 42 11.89 26.09 -9.43
CA HIS A 42 11.00 27.24 -9.25
C HIS A 42 11.65 28.31 -8.36
N PHE A 43 12.33 27.90 -7.29
CA PHE A 43 13.03 28.79 -6.36
C PHE A 43 14.48 29.11 -6.76
N GLY A 44 14.80 29.04 -8.05
CA GLY A 44 16.08 29.49 -8.61
C GLY A 44 17.13 28.40 -8.82
N GLY A 45 16.80 27.14 -8.56
CA GLY A 45 17.62 25.98 -8.94
C GLY A 45 17.68 25.74 -10.46
N ASN A 46 18.60 24.88 -10.88
CA ASN A 46 18.71 24.46 -12.28
C ASN A 46 19.18 23.00 -12.37
N GLU A 47 18.33 22.08 -11.95
CA GLU A 47 18.58 20.64 -12.01
C GLU A 47 17.67 19.94 -13.02
N THR A 48 18.20 18.89 -13.63
CA THR A 48 17.37 17.83 -14.23
C THR A 48 16.92 16.86 -13.14
N VAL A 49 15.89 16.05 -13.39
CA VAL A 49 15.48 15.01 -12.44
C VAL A 49 16.63 14.03 -12.17
N ALA A 50 17.41 13.71 -13.20
CA ALA A 50 18.59 12.86 -13.08
C ALA A 50 19.68 13.47 -12.18
N SER A 51 20.04 14.73 -12.41
CA SER A 51 21.10 15.39 -11.65
C SER A 51 20.67 15.63 -10.20
N PHE A 52 19.41 16.00 -9.96
CA PHE A 52 18.86 16.08 -8.60
C PHE A 52 18.88 14.71 -7.89
N ASN A 53 18.46 13.63 -8.55
CA ASN A 53 18.54 12.27 -8.02
C ASN A 53 19.98 11.86 -7.65
N ASP A 54 20.96 12.16 -8.52
CA ASP A 54 22.38 11.84 -8.29
C ASP A 54 22.96 12.66 -7.13
N LYS A 55 22.65 13.96 -7.04
CA LYS A 55 23.10 14.82 -5.94
C LYS A 55 22.44 14.47 -4.61
N MET A 56 21.14 14.15 -4.61
CA MET A 56 20.44 13.70 -3.40
C MET A 56 21.05 12.40 -2.88
N LYS A 57 21.44 11.44 -3.74
CA LYS A 57 22.17 10.23 -3.29
C LYS A 57 23.47 10.57 -2.55
N GLN A 58 24.26 11.49 -3.10
CA GLN A 58 25.54 11.93 -2.51
C GLN A 58 25.34 12.65 -1.17
N ASN A 59 24.17 13.24 -0.95
CA ASN A 59 23.82 13.99 0.25
C ASN A 59 22.83 13.24 1.15
N GLU A 60 22.89 11.89 1.16
CA GLU A 60 22.04 11.01 1.98
C GLU A 60 20.52 11.31 1.88
N GLY A 61 20.10 11.86 0.75
CA GLY A 61 18.73 12.27 0.46
C GLY A 61 17.78 11.10 0.22
N PHE A 62 18.21 9.86 0.45
CA PHE A 62 17.42 8.66 0.19
C PHE A 62 17.54 7.62 1.32
N GLN A 63 16.47 6.83 1.49
CA GLN A 63 16.46 5.58 2.24
C GLN A 63 16.00 4.47 1.29
N GLY A 64 16.95 3.67 0.79
CA GLY A 64 16.68 2.81 -0.37
C GLY A 64 16.24 3.67 -1.57
N PRO A 65 15.13 3.35 -2.24
CA PRO A 65 14.60 4.18 -3.33
C PRO A 65 13.87 5.44 -2.84
N TRP A 66 13.50 5.53 -1.56
CA TRP A 66 12.59 6.57 -1.07
C TRP A 66 13.32 7.87 -0.76
N VAL A 67 12.90 8.96 -1.41
CA VAL A 67 13.49 10.28 -1.21
C VAL A 67 13.09 10.87 0.15
N ARG A 68 14.08 11.42 0.85
CA ARG A 68 13.91 12.18 2.08
C ARG A 68 13.66 13.63 1.71
N ALA A 69 12.39 13.99 1.51
CA ALA A 69 12.00 15.32 1.03
C ALA A 69 12.56 16.48 1.89
N PHE A 70 12.74 16.28 3.19
CA PHE A 70 13.34 17.26 4.09
C PHE A 70 14.82 17.56 3.81
N ARG A 71 15.51 16.76 2.98
CA ARG A 71 16.90 16.98 2.56
C ARG A 71 17.02 17.86 1.30
N ILE A 72 15.92 18.41 0.78
CA ILE A 72 15.92 19.26 -0.42
C ILE A 72 16.91 20.44 -0.33
N ASN A 73 17.09 21.00 0.86
CA ASN A 73 17.98 22.13 1.11
C ASN A 73 19.47 21.79 0.90
N ALA A 74 19.85 20.52 0.92
CA ALA A 74 21.21 20.08 0.61
C ALA A 74 21.58 20.34 -0.86
N ILE A 75 20.58 20.37 -1.76
CA ILE A 75 20.78 20.62 -3.20
C ILE A 75 20.34 22.02 -3.59
N PHE A 76 19.27 22.52 -2.95
CA PHE A 76 18.74 23.85 -3.17
C PHE A 76 18.79 24.64 -1.85
N PRO A 77 19.91 25.30 -1.52
CA PRO A 77 20.12 25.94 -0.21
C PRO A 77 19.06 26.99 0.16
N ASN A 78 18.44 27.61 -0.83
CA ASN A 78 17.40 28.61 -0.64
C ASN A 78 16.01 28.02 -0.38
N VAL A 79 15.82 26.70 -0.51
CA VAL A 79 14.52 26.04 -0.35
C VAL A 79 14.45 25.34 0.99
N SER A 80 13.47 25.74 1.80
CA SER A 80 13.17 25.12 3.08
C SER A 80 12.05 24.11 2.95
N TYR A 81 12.21 22.96 3.60
CA TYR A 81 11.10 22.11 3.99
C TYR A 81 10.38 22.79 5.16
N GLN A 82 9.13 23.20 4.97
CA GLN A 82 8.45 24.07 5.93
C GLN A 82 7.55 23.29 6.89
N LYS A 83 6.68 22.43 6.36
CA LYS A 83 5.68 21.68 7.14
C LYS A 83 5.17 20.48 6.37
N ARG A 84 4.74 19.44 7.09
CA ARG A 84 4.08 18.25 6.51
C ARG A 84 2.81 17.95 7.28
N ILE A 85 1.76 17.64 6.54
CA ILE A 85 0.42 17.37 7.07
C ILE A 85 -0.08 16.06 6.48
N GLU A 86 -0.44 15.13 7.36
CA GLU A 86 -1.06 13.87 6.97
C GLU A 86 -2.58 14.05 6.94
N CYS A 87 -3.20 13.74 5.79
CA CYS A 87 -4.63 13.89 5.55
C CYS A 87 -5.30 12.52 5.31
N ASP A 88 -4.60 11.42 5.60
CA ASP A 88 -5.14 10.06 5.38
C ASP A 88 -6.39 9.74 6.22
N LYS A 89 -6.71 10.57 7.23
CA LYS A 89 -7.84 10.39 8.14
C LYS A 89 -8.78 11.58 8.27
N GLN A 90 -8.51 12.64 7.53
CA GLN A 90 -9.22 13.90 7.63
C GLN A 90 -9.07 14.67 6.33
N ASP A 91 -10.06 15.48 6.00
CA ASP A 91 -9.97 16.39 4.86
C ASP A 91 -8.74 17.30 5.01
N ALA A 92 -8.07 17.57 3.89
CA ALA A 92 -6.91 18.45 3.89
C ALA A 92 -7.31 19.89 4.29
N PRO A 93 -6.52 20.57 5.14
CA PRO A 93 -6.79 21.96 5.52
C PRO A 93 -6.51 22.89 4.33
N LEU A 94 -7.54 23.12 3.51
CA LEU A 94 -7.44 23.93 2.30
C LEU A 94 -7.15 25.41 2.61
N ASP A 95 -7.60 25.92 3.75
CA ASP A 95 -7.26 27.26 4.22
C ASP A 95 -5.76 27.44 4.46
N GLU A 96 -5.10 26.41 4.99
CA GLU A 96 -3.65 26.39 5.15
C GLU A 96 -2.93 26.29 3.81
N LEU A 97 -3.39 25.43 2.91
CA LEU A 97 -2.87 25.33 1.55
C LEU A 97 -2.98 26.67 0.82
N ASP A 98 -4.14 27.32 0.90
CA ASP A 98 -4.39 28.62 0.29
C ASP A 98 -3.47 29.71 0.85
N ALA A 99 -3.32 29.76 2.18
CA ALA A 99 -2.44 30.72 2.83
C ALA A 99 -0.98 30.52 2.44
N ALA A 100 -0.53 29.26 2.35
CA ALA A 100 0.82 28.89 1.94
C ALA A 100 1.10 29.31 0.48
N LEU A 101 0.20 28.97 -0.46
CA LEU A 101 0.31 29.34 -1.87
C LEU A 101 0.29 30.87 -2.05
N ALA A 102 -0.62 31.55 -1.37
CA ALA A 102 -0.68 33.02 -1.38
C ALA A 102 0.53 33.68 -0.68
N GLY A 103 1.27 32.94 0.13
CA GLY A 103 2.54 33.33 0.73
C GLY A 103 3.77 33.05 -0.15
N GLY A 104 3.58 32.49 -1.35
CA GLY A 104 4.66 32.12 -2.27
C GLY A 104 5.35 30.79 -1.95
N SER A 105 4.78 29.98 -1.04
CA SER A 105 5.21 28.60 -0.85
C SER A 105 4.51 27.69 -1.87
N LEU A 106 5.10 26.53 -2.17
CA LEU A 106 4.51 25.48 -3.00
C LEU A 106 4.19 24.26 -2.12
N ALA A 107 3.25 23.42 -2.55
CA ALA A 107 2.93 22.18 -1.86
C ALA A 107 3.13 20.97 -2.77
N THR A 108 3.94 19.99 -2.36
CA THR A 108 3.81 18.64 -2.92
C THR A 108 2.68 17.94 -2.19
N VAL A 109 1.73 17.36 -2.92
CA VAL A 109 0.63 16.59 -2.32
C VAL A 109 0.63 15.16 -2.83
N ARG A 110 0.32 14.22 -1.94
CA ARG A 110 0.06 12.83 -2.30
C ARG A 110 -1.42 12.67 -2.63
N VAL A 111 -1.70 12.02 -3.76
CA VAL A 111 -3.05 11.74 -4.26
C VAL A 111 -3.18 10.27 -4.64
N ASP A 112 -4.42 9.83 -4.83
CA ASP A 112 -4.68 8.57 -5.53
C ASP A 112 -4.56 8.81 -7.03
N TYR A 113 -3.70 8.04 -7.69
CA TYR A 113 -3.46 8.19 -9.13
C TYR A 113 -4.62 7.68 -9.98
N SER A 114 -5.38 6.70 -9.47
CA SER A 114 -6.34 5.95 -10.26
C SER A 114 -7.53 5.50 -9.41
N PRO A 115 -8.75 5.45 -9.97
CA PRO A 115 -9.92 4.88 -9.28
C PRO A 115 -9.86 3.35 -9.15
N ALA A 116 -8.85 2.69 -9.73
CA ALA A 116 -8.69 1.24 -9.63
C ALA A 116 -8.32 0.82 -8.20
N ALA A 117 -8.79 -0.37 -7.80
CA ALA A 117 -8.55 -0.88 -6.45
C ALA A 117 -7.05 -1.05 -6.14
N GLY A 118 -6.64 -0.60 -4.95
CA GLY A 118 -5.25 -0.61 -4.47
C GLY A 118 -4.65 0.80 -4.46
N ILE A 119 -3.82 1.13 -3.47
CA ILE A 119 -3.22 2.47 -3.37
C ILE A 119 -2.22 2.66 -4.50
N GLN A 120 -2.54 3.58 -5.42
CA GLN A 120 -1.60 4.09 -6.42
C GLN A 120 -1.15 5.48 -5.98
N SER A 121 -0.23 5.53 -5.01
CA SER A 121 0.28 6.80 -4.50
C SER A 121 1.01 7.56 -5.60
N HIS A 122 0.54 8.77 -5.88
CA HIS A 122 1.19 9.70 -6.79
C HIS A 122 1.43 11.04 -6.10
N TRP A 123 2.54 11.67 -6.44
CA TRP A 123 2.93 12.96 -5.88
C TRP A 123 2.89 14.01 -6.99
N ILE A 124 2.24 15.13 -6.73
CA ILE A 124 2.13 16.27 -7.65
C ILE A 124 2.47 17.57 -6.91
N VAL A 125 2.77 18.64 -7.63
CA VAL A 125 3.01 19.97 -7.04
C VAL A 125 1.81 20.86 -7.28
N LEU A 126 1.20 21.39 -6.22
CA LEU A 126 0.25 22.49 -6.30
C LEU A 126 1.01 23.81 -6.21
N HIS A 127 0.76 24.71 -7.16
CA HIS A 127 1.50 25.97 -7.26
C HIS A 127 0.63 27.22 -7.30
N GLN A 128 -0.68 27.08 -7.50
CA GLN A 128 -1.60 28.22 -7.53
C GLN A 128 -3.04 27.77 -7.26
N LYS A 129 -3.78 28.57 -6.50
CA LYS A 129 -5.23 28.42 -6.33
C LYS A 129 -5.96 28.91 -7.58
N ASP A 130 -6.98 28.18 -8.01
CA ASP A 130 -7.82 28.52 -9.16
C ASP A 130 -9.30 28.24 -8.85
N GLY A 131 -10.00 29.26 -8.36
CA GLY A 131 -11.37 29.11 -7.86
C GLY A 131 -11.44 28.09 -6.71
N ASP A 132 -12.21 27.03 -6.92
CA ASP A 132 -12.37 25.90 -5.98
C ASP A 132 -11.41 24.72 -6.29
N ASP A 133 -10.48 24.90 -7.23
CA ASP A 133 -9.47 23.93 -7.64
C ASP A 133 -8.05 24.52 -7.49
N TYR A 134 -7.04 23.76 -7.90
CA TYR A 134 -5.63 24.12 -7.82
C TYR A 134 -4.91 23.75 -9.12
N GLN A 135 -4.15 24.70 -9.65
CA GLN A 135 -3.22 24.46 -10.75
C GLN A 135 -2.04 23.61 -10.25
N MET A 136 -1.65 22.65 -11.06
CA MET A 136 -0.63 21.69 -10.68
C MET A 136 0.43 21.42 -11.74
N TRP A 137 1.61 21.06 -11.25
CA TRP A 137 2.64 20.40 -12.03
C TRP A 137 2.63 18.91 -11.70
N ASP A 138 2.17 18.12 -12.66
CA ASP A 138 2.19 16.67 -12.55
C ASP A 138 3.52 16.12 -13.09
N PRO A 139 4.30 15.36 -12.29
CA PRO A 139 5.54 14.75 -12.75
C PRO A 139 5.30 13.61 -13.75
N TYR A 140 4.07 13.15 -14.00
CA TYR A 140 3.78 12.19 -15.04
C TYR A 140 3.20 12.88 -16.28
N ASN A 141 3.91 12.78 -17.40
CA ASN A 141 3.49 13.39 -18.66
C ASN A 141 2.22 12.70 -19.20
N SER A 142 1.10 13.41 -19.12
CA SER A 142 -0.20 13.01 -19.67
C SER A 142 -0.87 14.27 -20.25
N PRO A 143 -0.41 14.77 -21.40
CA PRO A 143 -0.83 16.05 -21.96
C PRO A 143 -2.34 16.11 -22.29
N GLU A 144 -3.00 14.96 -22.39
CA GLU A 144 -4.43 14.83 -22.60
C GLU A 144 -5.28 15.02 -21.33
N LYS A 145 -4.64 15.11 -20.14
CA LYS A 145 -5.34 15.26 -18.85
C LYS A 145 -5.38 16.73 -18.41
N PRO A 146 -6.43 17.14 -17.67
CA PRO A 146 -6.49 18.48 -17.13
C PRO A 146 -5.28 18.82 -16.23
N PRO A 147 -4.74 20.04 -16.29
CA PRO A 147 -3.61 20.49 -15.48
C PRO A 147 -4.01 20.97 -14.08
N THR A 148 -5.20 20.59 -13.60
CA THR A 148 -5.71 20.97 -12.28
C THR A 148 -6.01 19.74 -11.42
N LEU A 149 -5.94 19.91 -10.09
CA LEU A 149 -6.08 18.84 -9.11
C LEU A 149 -7.43 18.11 -9.24
N VAL A 150 -8.54 18.82 -9.13
CA VAL A 150 -9.90 18.26 -9.23
C VAL A 150 -10.18 17.83 -10.67
N GLY A 151 -9.72 18.59 -11.66
CA GLY A 151 -9.84 18.21 -13.07
C GLY A 151 -9.25 16.83 -13.37
N ARG A 152 -8.11 16.47 -12.78
CA ARG A 152 -7.43 15.18 -13.03
C ARG A 152 -7.82 14.09 -12.03
N PHE A 153 -7.96 14.44 -10.76
CA PHE A 153 -8.14 13.47 -9.67
C PHE A 153 -9.52 13.55 -8.99
N GLY A 154 -10.47 14.30 -9.56
CA GLY A 154 -11.83 14.49 -9.03
C GLY A 154 -12.66 13.22 -8.88
N PHE A 155 -12.22 12.10 -9.46
CA PHE A 155 -12.81 10.79 -9.16
C PHE A 155 -12.67 10.40 -7.67
N ALA A 156 -11.70 10.98 -6.95
CA ALA A 156 -11.46 10.75 -5.53
C ALA A 156 -12.21 11.72 -4.59
N GLY A 157 -13.00 12.67 -5.14
CA GLY A 157 -13.80 13.62 -4.37
C GLY A 157 -13.45 15.08 -4.65
N ASN A 158 -13.78 15.96 -3.70
CA ASN A 158 -13.40 17.38 -3.77
C ASN A 158 -11.91 17.58 -3.44
N ALA A 159 -11.37 18.78 -3.62
CA ALA A 159 -9.95 19.07 -3.41
C ALA A 159 -9.42 18.63 -2.02
N ALA A 160 -10.21 18.81 -0.96
CA ALA A 160 -9.82 18.43 0.40
C ALA A 160 -9.75 16.90 0.59
N GLN A 161 -10.60 16.16 -0.13
CA GLN A 161 -10.68 14.70 -0.10
C GLN A 161 -9.63 14.03 -1.00
N ILE A 162 -9.26 14.68 -2.11
CA ILE A 162 -8.22 14.20 -3.04
C ILE A 162 -6.84 14.18 -2.35
N ILE A 163 -6.56 15.19 -1.53
CA ILE A 163 -5.25 15.38 -0.90
C ILE A 163 -5.11 14.45 0.30
N GLN A 164 -4.12 13.57 0.24
CA GLN A 164 -3.86 12.53 1.24
C GLN A 164 -2.72 12.89 2.18
N GLU A 165 -1.80 13.73 1.68
CA GLU A 165 -0.65 14.22 2.41
C GLU A 165 -0.19 15.50 1.72
N MET A 166 0.35 16.45 2.50
CA MET A 166 0.92 17.68 1.98
C MET A 166 2.30 17.90 2.58
N ILE A 167 3.22 18.43 1.78
CA ILE A 167 4.51 18.92 2.24
C ILE A 167 4.74 20.29 1.60
N PHE A 168 4.94 21.30 2.43
CA PHE A 168 5.16 22.69 2.02
C PHE A 168 6.64 23.01 1.87
N PHE A 169 6.95 23.78 0.83
CA PHE A 169 8.29 24.25 0.52
C PHE A 169 8.29 25.72 0.13
N GLY A 170 9.30 26.46 0.57
CA GLY A 170 9.44 27.87 0.22
C GLY A 170 10.78 28.46 0.65
N THR A 171 11.03 29.70 0.27
CA THR A 171 12.29 30.43 0.55
C THR A 171 12.24 31.25 1.84
N GLY A 172 11.10 31.27 2.53
CA GLY A 172 10.89 32.01 3.78
C GLY A 172 10.00 31.24 4.76
N THR A 173 9.46 31.94 5.75
CA THR A 173 8.51 31.37 6.71
C THR A 173 7.20 31.00 6.03
N LEU A 174 6.67 29.82 6.37
CA LEU A 174 5.35 29.40 5.91
C LEU A 174 4.29 30.40 6.38
N LYS A 175 3.49 30.89 5.44
CA LYS A 175 2.36 31.75 5.76
C LYS A 175 1.20 30.89 6.22
N GLU A 176 0.87 31.01 7.50
CA GLU A 176 -0.29 30.34 8.09
C GLU A 176 -1.57 31.16 7.86
N PRO A 177 -2.76 30.53 7.89
CA PRO A 177 -4.03 31.24 7.85
C PRO A 177 -4.09 32.32 8.93
N LYS A 178 -4.70 33.47 8.61
CA LYS A 178 -5.08 34.41 9.68
C LYS A 178 -6.06 33.68 10.59
N ALA A 179 -5.80 33.68 11.90
CA ALA A 179 -6.67 33.07 12.90
C ALA A 179 -8.11 33.58 12.76
N THR A 180 -8.94 32.85 12.04
CA THR A 180 -10.38 32.94 12.11
C THR A 180 -10.81 32.14 13.33
N SER A 181 -11.68 32.72 14.15
CA SER A 181 -12.21 32.08 15.35
C SER A 181 -12.67 30.66 15.03
N VAL A 182 -12.04 29.70 15.68
CA VAL A 182 -12.32 28.26 15.57
C VAL A 182 -13.81 28.01 15.74
N SER A 183 -14.51 27.65 14.67
CA SER A 183 -15.79 26.94 14.80
C SER A 183 -15.46 25.51 15.24
N LYS A 184 -15.54 25.31 16.55
CA LYS A 184 -15.59 24.05 17.29
C LYS A 184 -16.28 22.93 16.46
N PRO A 185 -15.73 21.70 16.40
CA PRO A 185 -16.47 20.57 15.86
C PRO A 185 -17.76 20.39 16.65
N ALA A 186 -18.91 20.48 15.96
CA ALA A 186 -20.19 20.10 16.54
C ALA A 186 -20.12 18.62 16.96
N PRO A 187 -20.65 18.23 18.13
CA PRO A 187 -20.63 16.84 18.56
C PRO A 187 -21.49 16.02 17.59
N ALA A 188 -20.91 14.97 17.00
CA ALA A 188 -21.70 13.97 16.31
C ALA A 188 -22.62 13.28 17.32
N THR A 189 -23.91 13.51 17.15
CA THR A 189 -25.02 12.93 17.93
C THR A 189 -24.88 11.41 18.00
N THR A 190 -24.77 10.91 19.23
CA THR A 190 -24.89 9.48 19.53
C THR A 190 -26.38 9.13 19.48
N THR A 191 -26.81 8.41 18.45
CA THR A 191 -28.13 7.76 18.47
C THR A 191 -27.96 6.39 19.13
N THR A 192 -28.40 6.32 20.37
CA THR A 192 -28.61 5.07 21.11
C THR A 192 -29.83 4.36 20.52
N THR A 193 -29.66 3.12 20.06
CA THR A 193 -30.79 2.18 19.97
C THR A 193 -30.42 0.92 20.75
N THR A 194 -31.04 0.80 21.91
CA THR A 194 -31.06 -0.40 22.75
C THR A 194 -32.05 -1.39 22.13
N THR A 195 -31.63 -2.64 21.91
CA THR A 195 -32.52 -3.81 22.06
C THR A 195 -31.70 -5.07 22.32
N THR A 196 -31.71 -5.45 23.59
CA THR A 196 -31.92 -6.79 24.17
C THR A 196 -31.30 -8.01 23.48
N ALA A 197 -30.38 -8.64 24.23
CA ALA A 197 -29.88 -9.98 24.00
C ALA A 197 -30.94 -11.06 24.26
N VAL A 198 -30.96 -12.10 23.42
CA VAL A 198 -31.49 -13.42 23.75
C VAL A 198 -30.44 -14.46 23.34
N SER A 199 -30.19 -15.40 24.25
CA SER A 199 -29.09 -16.37 24.29
C SER A 199 -29.36 -17.69 23.54
N THR A 200 -28.36 -18.12 22.76
CA THR A 200 -27.79 -19.49 22.47
C THR A 200 -28.70 -20.69 22.06
N PRO A 201 -28.18 -21.82 21.50
CA PRO A 201 -26.90 -22.15 20.82
C PRO A 201 -27.03 -22.99 19.50
N ALA A 202 -25.86 -23.31 18.89
CA ALA A 202 -25.53 -24.47 18.02
C ALA A 202 -25.59 -24.34 16.48
N ASP A 203 -24.39 -24.52 15.90
CA ASP A 203 -24.00 -25.08 14.59
C ASP A 203 -24.85 -24.84 13.32
N SER A 204 -24.30 -24.07 12.38
CA SER A 204 -23.92 -24.56 11.05
C SER A 204 -23.20 -23.49 10.22
N ASP A 205 -21.97 -23.84 9.83
CA ASP A 205 -21.17 -23.52 8.63
C ASP A 205 -21.60 -22.44 7.61
N ASP A 206 -20.57 -21.86 6.98
CA ASP A 206 -20.57 -21.07 5.74
C ASP A 206 -20.88 -19.55 5.78
N SER A 207 -20.30 -18.81 6.74
CA SER A 207 -19.91 -17.43 6.42
C SER A 207 -18.58 -17.49 5.65
N GLU A 208 -18.60 -17.25 4.33
CA GLU A 208 -17.38 -17.22 3.52
C GLU A 208 -16.35 -16.28 4.16
N SER A 209 -15.34 -16.88 4.79
CA SER A 209 -14.28 -16.14 5.46
C SER A 209 -13.61 -15.24 4.42
N LEU A 210 -13.56 -13.92 4.68
CA LEU A 210 -12.91 -13.00 3.78
C LEU A 210 -11.39 -13.22 3.83
N ILE A 211 -10.81 -13.51 2.68
CA ILE A 211 -9.37 -13.66 2.55
C ILE A 211 -8.80 -12.44 1.86
N VAL A 212 -7.72 -11.93 2.43
CA VAL A 212 -7.04 -10.74 1.93
C VAL A 212 -5.55 -11.00 1.69
N SER A 213 -4.99 -10.30 0.70
CA SER A 213 -3.56 -10.33 0.37
C SER A 213 -2.95 -8.96 0.55
N PRO A 214 -1.72 -8.83 1.07
CA PRO A 214 -1.03 -7.56 1.04
C PRO A 214 -0.85 -7.05 -0.39
N THR A 215 -1.01 -5.75 -0.60
CA THR A 215 -0.72 -5.08 -1.87
C THR A 215 0.73 -4.62 -1.97
N VAL A 216 1.50 -4.76 -0.87
CA VAL A 216 2.90 -4.37 -0.75
C VAL A 216 3.73 -5.49 -0.11
N ASN A 217 5.02 -5.54 -0.45
CA ASN A 217 5.97 -6.36 0.28
C ASN A 217 6.32 -5.69 1.62
N GLY A 218 6.29 -6.48 2.71
CA GLY A 218 6.62 -5.99 4.05
C GLY A 218 5.44 -5.33 4.77
N LEU A 219 4.19 -5.71 4.48
CA LEU A 219 3.04 -5.25 5.25
C LEU A 219 3.20 -5.66 6.72
N THR A 220 3.11 -4.70 7.63
CA THR A 220 3.26 -4.98 9.07
C THR A 220 2.01 -5.61 9.65
N LEU A 221 2.13 -6.82 10.22
CA LEU A 221 1.19 -7.40 11.18
C LEU A 221 1.46 -6.77 12.55
N ARG A 222 0.42 -6.32 13.25
CA ARG A 222 0.57 -5.56 14.51
C ARG A 222 -0.25 -6.13 15.66
N ASP A 223 0.15 -5.88 16.90
CA ASP A 223 -0.66 -6.30 18.07
C ASP A 223 -1.90 -5.43 18.31
N GLN A 224 -1.92 -4.23 17.74
CA GLN A 224 -2.99 -3.25 17.85
C GLN A 224 -3.21 -2.52 16.53
N PRO A 225 -4.44 -2.04 16.26
CA PRO A 225 -4.81 -1.35 15.03
C PRO A 225 -4.32 0.12 15.00
N ARG A 226 -3.01 0.33 15.18
CA ARG A 226 -2.33 1.63 15.13
C ARG A 226 -0.96 1.52 14.48
N ILE A 227 -0.46 2.60 13.87
CA ILE A 227 0.89 2.65 13.31
C ILE A 227 1.84 3.11 14.41
N SER A 228 2.71 2.21 14.90
CA SER A 228 3.79 2.52 15.85
C SER A 228 4.99 1.60 15.61
N GLY A 229 6.22 2.06 15.83
CA GLY A 229 7.38 1.16 15.77
C GLY A 229 7.33 0.05 16.83
N SER A 230 6.68 0.33 17.97
CA SER A 230 6.63 -0.55 19.15
C SER A 230 5.64 -1.72 19.05
N ASN A 231 4.76 -1.73 18.04
CA ASN A 231 3.64 -2.68 17.97
C ASN A 231 3.67 -3.60 16.73
N VAL A 232 4.83 -3.70 16.08
CA VAL A 232 5.03 -4.57 14.92
C VAL A 232 5.35 -5.99 15.38
N LEU A 233 4.51 -6.95 14.97
CA LEU A 233 4.70 -8.37 15.24
C LEU A 233 5.49 -9.08 14.14
N LYS A 234 5.19 -8.78 12.87
CA LYS A 234 5.78 -9.45 11.69
C LYS A 234 5.72 -8.54 10.46
N TYR A 235 6.66 -8.71 9.54
CA TYR A 235 6.59 -8.15 8.20
C TYR A 235 6.11 -9.24 7.23
N LEU A 236 4.96 -9.03 6.60
CA LEU A 236 4.32 -9.97 5.70
C LEU A 236 4.73 -9.68 4.25
N PRO A 237 5.25 -10.67 3.49
CA PRO A 237 5.46 -10.50 2.06
C PRO A 237 4.14 -10.28 1.31
N GLN A 238 4.23 -9.71 0.11
CA GLN A 238 3.07 -9.48 -0.76
C GLN A 238 2.35 -10.77 -1.14
N SER A 239 3.07 -11.90 -1.11
CA SER A 239 2.49 -13.22 -1.32
C SER A 239 1.73 -13.77 -0.12
N SER A 240 1.66 -13.10 1.04
CA SER A 240 0.92 -13.66 2.17
C SER A 240 -0.59 -13.70 1.90
N LYS A 241 -1.27 -14.69 2.49
CA LYS A 241 -2.73 -14.66 2.69
C LYS A 241 -3.08 -14.61 4.15
N LEU A 242 -4.15 -13.86 4.40
CA LEU A 242 -4.64 -13.54 5.71
C LEU A 242 -6.14 -13.78 5.71
N VAL A 243 -6.62 -14.58 6.66
CA VAL A 243 -8.05 -14.68 6.92
C VAL A 243 -8.44 -13.52 7.81
N VAL A 244 -9.45 -12.75 7.40
CA VAL A 244 -10.06 -11.72 8.23
C VAL A 244 -10.97 -12.39 9.25
N LEU A 245 -10.69 -12.14 10.53
CA LEU A 245 -11.43 -12.70 11.66
C LEU A 245 -12.61 -11.81 12.10
N ASN A 246 -12.71 -10.59 11.56
CA ASN A 246 -13.89 -9.74 11.71
C ASN A 246 -15.06 -10.25 10.86
N ASP A 247 -16.26 -9.75 11.12
CA ASP A 247 -17.43 -9.95 10.25
C ASP A 247 -17.09 -9.74 8.77
N ALA A 248 -17.21 -10.79 7.97
CA ALA A 248 -16.67 -10.86 6.60
C ALA A 248 -17.37 -9.87 5.66
N ASP A 249 -18.68 -9.66 5.83
CA ASP A 249 -19.45 -8.73 5.00
C ASP A 249 -19.08 -7.28 5.31
N THR A 250 -19.01 -6.92 6.60
CA THR A 250 -18.50 -5.63 7.04
C THR A 250 -17.06 -5.41 6.57
N ALA A 251 -16.21 -6.44 6.68
CA ALA A 251 -14.83 -6.36 6.24
C ALA A 251 -14.72 -6.17 4.73
N ARG A 252 -15.56 -6.83 3.93
CA ARG A 252 -15.57 -6.70 2.45
C ARG A 252 -15.85 -5.26 2.02
N THR A 253 -16.74 -4.56 2.74
CA THR A 253 -16.98 -3.12 2.49
C THR A 253 -15.82 -2.21 2.89
N LYS A 254 -14.85 -2.71 3.67
CA LYS A 254 -13.72 -1.94 4.22
C LYS A 254 -12.38 -2.28 3.56
N VAL A 255 -12.33 -3.28 2.69
CA VAL A 255 -11.12 -3.66 1.94
C VAL A 255 -10.64 -2.47 1.11
N GLY A 256 -9.34 -2.20 1.14
CA GLY A 256 -8.74 -1.04 0.48
C GLY A 256 -9.07 0.31 1.15
N LYS A 257 -10.00 0.37 2.11
CA LYS A 257 -10.39 1.62 2.76
C LYS A 257 -9.39 2.00 3.86
N ARG A 258 -9.00 3.27 3.87
CA ARG A 258 -8.13 3.87 4.90
C ARG A 258 -8.80 3.87 6.26
N ASN A 259 -7.98 3.87 7.31
CA ASN A 259 -8.39 3.86 8.73
C ASN A 259 -9.18 2.64 9.18
N ASN A 260 -9.35 1.66 8.30
CA ASN A 260 -9.89 0.38 8.66
C ASN A 260 -8.74 -0.57 8.94
N TRP A 261 -8.89 -1.37 9.98
CA TRP A 261 -7.96 -2.41 10.35
C TRP A 261 -8.70 -3.72 10.38
N PHE A 262 -8.04 -4.76 9.89
CA PHE A 262 -8.55 -6.11 9.97
C PHE A 262 -7.77 -6.86 11.03
N HIS A 263 -8.49 -7.42 11.99
CA HIS A 263 -7.98 -8.52 12.77
C HIS A 263 -7.88 -9.73 11.86
N VAL A 264 -6.68 -10.26 11.72
CA VAL A 264 -6.36 -11.30 10.75
C VAL A 264 -5.57 -12.42 11.39
N ARG A 265 -5.63 -13.59 10.76
CA ARG A 265 -4.77 -14.74 11.04
C ARG A 265 -3.96 -15.11 9.79
N GLU A 266 -2.66 -15.33 9.96
CA GLU A 266 -1.79 -15.86 8.89
C GLU A 266 -1.80 -17.40 8.83
N ILE A 267 -1.14 -17.95 7.80
CA ILE A 267 -1.06 -19.38 7.52
C ILE A 267 -0.41 -20.20 8.66
N GLU A 268 0.53 -19.64 9.40
CA GLU A 268 1.16 -20.29 10.57
C GLU A 268 0.30 -20.18 11.84
N GLY A 269 -0.84 -19.48 11.77
CA GLY A 269 -1.80 -19.30 12.86
C GLY A 269 -1.60 -18.05 13.71
N LYS A 270 -0.60 -17.21 13.42
CA LYS A 270 -0.38 -15.96 14.17
C LYS A 270 -1.48 -14.94 13.85
N GLU A 271 -2.04 -14.37 14.91
CA GLU A 271 -3.04 -13.31 14.82
C GLU A 271 -2.45 -11.92 15.04
N GLY A 272 -3.10 -10.93 14.46
CA GLY A 272 -2.78 -9.52 14.65
C GLY A 272 -3.64 -8.62 13.76
N TYR A 273 -3.28 -7.34 13.69
CA TYR A 273 -3.98 -6.33 12.93
C TYR A 273 -3.17 -5.91 11.72
N VAL A 274 -3.83 -5.87 10.56
CA VAL A 274 -3.28 -5.28 9.34
C VAL A 274 -4.15 -4.11 8.88
N ALA A 275 -3.50 -3.14 8.25
CA ALA A 275 -4.17 -2.03 7.62
C ALA A 275 -5.01 -2.49 6.43
N ALA A 276 -6.31 -2.25 6.45
CA ALA A 276 -7.24 -2.65 5.39
C ALA A 276 -6.90 -2.00 4.03
N TRP A 277 -6.22 -0.85 4.05
CA TRP A 277 -5.79 -0.11 2.86
C TRP A 277 -4.53 -0.67 2.19
N TYR A 278 -3.84 -1.61 2.82
CA TYR A 278 -2.72 -2.35 2.21
C TYR A 278 -3.09 -3.78 1.87
N VAL A 279 -4.39 -4.11 1.80
CA VAL A 279 -4.83 -5.44 1.43
C VAL A 279 -5.95 -5.39 0.39
N THR A 280 -6.01 -6.42 -0.44
CA THR A 280 -7.09 -6.63 -1.40
C THR A 280 -7.82 -7.94 -1.09
N ALA A 281 -9.13 -7.97 -1.34
CA ALA A 281 -9.93 -9.18 -1.25
C ALA A 281 -9.51 -10.12 -2.37
N VAL A 282 -9.36 -11.39 -2.04
CA VAL A 282 -9.20 -12.44 -3.04
C VAL A 282 -10.36 -13.42 -2.87
N SER A 283 -11.03 -13.73 -3.97
CA SER A 283 -12.10 -14.74 -4.05
C SER A 283 -11.55 -16.17 -4.04
N ASP A 284 -10.33 -16.33 -3.53
CA ASP A 284 -9.60 -17.57 -3.56
C ASP A 284 -9.27 -17.95 -2.11
N PRO A 285 -9.64 -19.16 -1.64
CA PRO A 285 -9.08 -19.79 -0.43
C PRO A 285 -7.55 -19.91 -0.41
N ALA A 286 -6.89 -19.32 -1.41
CA ALA A 286 -5.77 -19.79 -2.18
C ALA A 286 -5.17 -18.60 -2.96
N LEU A 287 -4.03 -18.74 -3.62
CA LEU A 287 -3.09 -17.66 -3.88
C LEU A 287 -2.71 -17.51 -5.35
N GLY A 288 -3.23 -16.51 -6.06
CA GLY A 288 -2.67 -16.06 -7.33
C GLY A 288 -1.33 -15.31 -7.19
N SER A 289 -0.44 -15.46 -8.18
CA SER A 289 0.99 -15.10 -8.21
C SER A 289 1.32 -13.78 -8.92
N HIS A 290 2.35 -13.06 -8.44
CA HIS A 290 3.26 -12.25 -9.26
C HIS A 290 4.71 -12.67 -8.98
N LYS A 291 5.51 -12.85 -10.04
CA LYS A 291 6.95 -13.09 -9.96
C LYS A 291 7.67 -11.82 -9.47
N THR A 292 8.35 -11.90 -8.34
CA THR A 292 9.69 -11.33 -8.11
C THR A 292 10.22 -11.80 -6.76
N SER A 293 11.36 -12.47 -6.78
CA SER A 293 12.07 -12.92 -5.58
C SER A 293 12.92 -11.77 -5.01
N GLN A 294 12.84 -11.53 -3.70
CA GLN A 294 14.04 -11.57 -2.86
C GLN A 294 13.65 -11.73 -1.39
N ALA A 295 14.13 -12.83 -0.81
CA ALA A 295 13.94 -13.21 0.57
C ALA A 295 14.67 -12.23 1.51
N ASN A 296 13.95 -11.69 2.49
CA ASN A 296 14.54 -11.21 3.74
C ASN A 296 14.63 -12.37 4.73
N LYS A 297 15.74 -12.42 5.47
CA LYS A 297 16.16 -13.51 6.35
C LYS A 297 15.17 -13.72 7.54
N PRO A 298 14.96 -14.97 8.01
CA PRO A 298 13.84 -15.32 8.90
C PRO A 298 14.04 -14.88 10.35
N SER A 299 12.93 -14.49 10.99
CA SER A 299 12.76 -14.56 12.44
C SER A 299 12.05 -15.88 12.79
N SER A 300 12.74 -16.75 13.55
CA SER A 300 12.25 -18.02 14.15
C SER A 300 11.92 -19.16 13.17
N PRO A 301 11.95 -20.45 13.58
CA PRO A 301 11.80 -21.58 12.65
C PRO A 301 10.41 -21.58 12.02
N SER A 302 10.33 -21.14 10.77
CA SER A 302 9.11 -21.15 9.97
C SER A 302 8.73 -22.58 9.63
N LYS A 303 7.46 -22.94 9.80
CA LYS A 303 6.93 -24.22 9.33
C LYS A 303 7.01 -24.27 7.81
N LEU A 304 7.12 -25.46 7.22
CA LEU A 304 7.24 -25.60 5.75
C LEU A 304 5.94 -25.16 5.06
N VAL A 305 6.06 -24.20 4.15
CA VAL A 305 4.95 -23.73 3.29
C VAL A 305 5.27 -24.11 1.84
N VAL A 306 4.27 -24.64 1.14
CA VAL A 306 4.34 -24.98 -0.29
C VAL A 306 3.27 -24.25 -1.09
N LYS A 307 3.47 -24.11 -2.40
CA LYS A 307 2.56 -23.47 -3.35
C LYS A 307 2.12 -24.44 -4.43
N THR A 308 0.85 -24.46 -4.81
CA THR A 308 0.41 -25.25 -5.98
C THR A 308 1.05 -24.74 -7.27
N SER A 309 1.52 -25.65 -8.13
CA SER A 309 2.24 -25.35 -9.37
C SER A 309 1.38 -25.51 -10.64
N ALA A 310 0.11 -25.92 -10.49
CA ALA A 310 -0.87 -26.04 -11.56
C ALA A 310 -2.21 -25.40 -11.16
N ALA A 311 -3.06 -25.12 -12.14
CA ALA A 311 -4.45 -24.73 -11.88
C ALA A 311 -5.28 -25.95 -11.46
N SER A 312 -6.30 -25.74 -10.63
CA SER A 312 -7.26 -26.76 -10.20
C SER A 312 -6.62 -28.00 -9.56
N VAL A 313 -5.64 -27.80 -8.67
CA VAL A 313 -5.02 -28.90 -7.91
C VAL A 313 -6.02 -29.42 -6.89
N SER A 314 -6.30 -30.72 -6.88
CA SER A 314 -7.25 -31.30 -5.92
C SER A 314 -6.69 -31.31 -4.50
N LEU A 315 -7.42 -30.73 -3.55
CA LEU A 315 -7.29 -31.02 -2.13
C LEU A 315 -8.16 -32.24 -1.80
N ARG A 316 -7.62 -33.21 -1.07
CA ARG A 316 -8.28 -34.50 -0.85
C ARG A 316 -8.34 -34.92 0.61
N THR A 317 -9.34 -35.73 0.98
CA THR A 317 -9.43 -36.34 2.32
C THR A 317 -8.40 -37.45 2.53
N GLU A 318 -7.94 -38.09 1.44
CA GLU A 318 -6.97 -39.19 1.46
C GLU A 318 -5.91 -38.99 0.35
N PRO A 319 -4.67 -39.49 0.50
CA PRO A 319 -3.59 -39.37 -0.48
C PRO A 319 -3.76 -40.33 -1.68
N ARG A 320 -4.93 -40.26 -2.35
CA ARG A 320 -5.23 -41.05 -3.55
C ARG A 320 -6.21 -40.32 -4.47
N ILE A 321 -6.14 -40.62 -5.76
CA ILE A 321 -7.02 -40.05 -6.78
C ILE A 321 -8.32 -40.86 -6.84
N ALA A 322 -9.39 -40.34 -6.26
CA ALA A 322 -10.75 -40.89 -6.37
C ALA A 322 -11.78 -39.77 -6.24
N SER A 323 -12.92 -39.84 -6.92
CA SER A 323 -13.94 -38.78 -6.84
C SER A 323 -14.45 -38.57 -5.42
N SER A 324 -14.55 -39.64 -4.63
CA SER A 324 -14.98 -39.60 -3.22
C SER A 324 -14.00 -38.92 -2.27
N THR A 325 -12.75 -38.72 -2.68
CA THR A 325 -11.74 -38.08 -1.84
C THR A 325 -11.59 -36.60 -2.12
N LEU A 326 -12.25 -36.05 -3.14
CA LEU A 326 -12.13 -34.63 -3.50
C LEU A 326 -12.84 -33.75 -2.46
N ILE A 327 -12.09 -32.84 -1.83
CA ILE A 327 -12.62 -31.79 -0.96
C ILE A 327 -12.93 -30.55 -1.79
N SER A 328 -11.95 -30.08 -2.54
CA SER A 328 -12.06 -28.89 -3.38
C SER A 328 -10.95 -28.86 -4.43
N TYR A 329 -11.10 -27.99 -5.41
CA TYR A 329 -10.01 -27.60 -6.31
C TYR A 329 -9.33 -26.34 -5.77
N LEU A 330 -7.99 -26.37 -5.74
CA LEU A 330 -7.13 -25.27 -5.35
C LEU A 330 -6.59 -24.61 -6.60
N ASN A 331 -6.59 -23.29 -6.63
CA ASN A 331 -6.06 -22.54 -7.76
C ASN A 331 -4.53 -22.60 -7.82
N PHE A 332 -3.94 -22.18 -8.93
CA PHE A 332 -2.50 -22.05 -9.10
C PHE A 332 -1.91 -21.05 -8.09
N GLY A 333 -0.81 -21.41 -7.42
CA GLY A 333 -0.07 -20.59 -6.46
C GLY A 333 -0.55 -20.64 -5.01
N THR A 334 -1.59 -21.41 -4.70
CA THR A 334 -2.16 -21.65 -3.35
C THR A 334 -1.09 -21.98 -2.32
N GLU A 335 -0.88 -21.14 -1.29
CA GLU A 335 -0.02 -21.48 -0.14
C GLU A 335 -0.73 -22.47 0.79
N LEU A 336 0.04 -23.47 1.18
CA LEU A 336 -0.39 -24.58 2.00
C LEU A 336 0.65 -24.78 3.11
N LEU A 337 0.19 -24.73 4.36
CA LEU A 337 1.02 -25.15 5.48
C LEU A 337 1.17 -26.65 5.42
N VAL A 338 2.40 -27.15 5.36
CA VAL A 338 2.64 -28.58 5.51
C VAL A 338 2.53 -28.94 6.99
N ILE A 339 1.64 -29.88 7.30
CA ILE A 339 1.32 -30.30 8.68
C ILE A 339 1.73 -31.75 8.96
N GLU A 340 2.37 -32.43 8.01
CA GLU A 340 3.05 -33.71 8.24
C GLU A 340 4.48 -33.51 8.76
N GLU A 341 4.95 -34.50 9.52
CA GLU A 341 6.29 -34.54 10.13
C GLU A 341 7.41 -34.77 9.10
N ASP A 342 8.66 -34.87 9.60
CA ASP A 342 9.90 -34.96 8.82
C ASP A 342 9.81 -35.85 7.57
N SER A 343 10.34 -35.33 6.45
CA SER A 343 10.37 -35.84 5.05
C SER A 343 9.49 -35.11 4.04
N ALA A 344 8.61 -34.20 4.45
CA ALA A 344 7.80 -33.42 3.51
C ALA A 344 8.62 -32.71 2.42
N ALA A 345 9.76 -32.13 2.78
CA ALA A 345 10.60 -31.36 1.86
C ALA A 345 11.18 -32.20 0.72
N SER A 346 11.40 -33.51 0.90
CA SER A 346 11.93 -34.41 -0.13
C SER A 346 10.84 -34.95 -1.06
N LYS A 347 9.57 -34.89 -0.66
CA LYS A 347 8.41 -35.28 -1.47
C LYS A 347 8.02 -34.21 -2.51
N ILE A 348 8.34 -32.94 -2.27
CA ILE A 348 7.96 -31.83 -3.17
C ILE A 348 8.48 -32.08 -4.58
N GLY A 349 7.60 -31.98 -5.58
CA GLY A 349 7.89 -32.25 -6.98
C GLY A 349 7.89 -33.73 -7.38
N GLN A 350 7.80 -34.66 -6.44
CA GLN A 350 7.90 -36.09 -6.73
C GLN A 350 6.57 -36.69 -7.16
N GLN A 351 6.59 -37.45 -8.26
CA GLN A 351 5.42 -38.19 -8.76
C GLN A 351 4.99 -39.27 -7.77
N GLY A 352 3.68 -39.44 -7.59
CA GLY A 352 3.08 -40.42 -6.68
C GLY A 352 3.19 -40.09 -5.19
N GLN A 353 3.90 -39.02 -4.81
CA GLN A 353 3.99 -38.58 -3.42
C GLN A 353 2.89 -37.59 -3.07
N TRP A 354 2.53 -37.53 -1.79
CA TRP A 354 1.47 -36.68 -1.25
C TRP A 354 1.96 -35.92 -0.02
N LEU A 355 1.43 -34.72 0.18
CA LEU A 355 1.68 -33.90 1.36
C LEU A 355 0.37 -33.71 2.14
N ASN A 356 0.41 -33.94 3.45
CA ASN A 356 -0.65 -33.49 4.36
C ASN A 356 -0.50 -31.98 4.61
N VAL A 357 -1.55 -31.23 4.29
CA VAL A 357 -1.53 -29.77 4.25
C VAL A 357 -2.74 -29.15 4.93
N GLN A 358 -2.58 -27.90 5.34
CA GLN A 358 -3.63 -27.04 5.86
C GLN A 358 -3.68 -25.74 5.07
N THR A 359 -4.88 -25.35 4.65
CA THR A 359 -5.17 -24.05 4.03
C THR A 359 -5.21 -22.94 5.09
N VAL A 360 -5.16 -21.68 4.66
CA VAL A 360 -5.24 -20.52 5.56
C VAL A 360 -6.56 -20.45 6.35
N THR A 361 -7.66 -20.96 5.79
CA THR A 361 -8.97 -21.06 6.44
C THR A 361 -9.06 -22.22 7.43
N GLY A 362 -8.02 -23.06 7.53
CA GLY A 362 -7.96 -24.19 8.45
C GLY A 362 -8.42 -25.52 7.87
N ARG A 363 -8.89 -25.57 6.62
CA ARG A 363 -9.21 -26.86 5.95
C ARG A 363 -7.94 -27.69 5.79
N LYS A 364 -7.99 -28.95 6.24
CA LYS A 364 -6.90 -29.93 6.16
C LYS A 364 -7.17 -30.98 5.09
N GLY A 365 -6.13 -31.49 4.45
CA GLY A 365 -6.23 -32.56 3.47
C GLY A 365 -4.90 -32.90 2.82
N TYR A 366 -4.94 -33.68 1.75
CA TYR A 366 -3.78 -34.15 1.00
C TYR A 366 -3.71 -33.48 -0.36
N VAL A 367 -2.51 -33.08 -0.77
CA VAL A 367 -2.21 -32.57 -2.10
C VAL A 367 -1.13 -33.41 -2.77
N ALA A 368 -1.24 -33.60 -4.08
CA ALA A 368 -0.25 -34.28 -4.88
C ALA A 368 1.07 -33.49 -4.89
N ALA A 369 2.16 -34.12 -4.44
CA ALA A 369 3.42 -33.42 -4.21
C ALA A 369 4.09 -32.94 -5.51
N TRP A 370 3.82 -33.59 -6.65
CA TRP A 370 4.27 -33.16 -7.98
C TRP A 370 3.52 -31.94 -8.53
N LEU A 371 2.43 -31.52 -7.88
CA LEU A 371 1.66 -30.33 -8.23
C LEU A 371 1.90 -29.18 -7.26
N VAL A 372 3.01 -29.22 -6.50
CA VAL A 372 3.42 -28.13 -5.61
C VAL A 372 4.92 -27.84 -5.69
N THR A 373 5.30 -26.63 -5.31
CA THR A 373 6.68 -26.13 -5.18
C THR A 373 6.89 -25.48 -3.82
N LYS A 374 8.14 -25.31 -3.36
CA LYS A 374 8.41 -24.52 -2.14
C LYS A 374 7.93 -23.06 -2.32
N ALA A 375 7.40 -22.47 -1.25
CA ALA A 375 6.82 -21.13 -1.25
C ALA A 375 7.84 -20.00 -1.41
#